data_AF-A0A8T6N2X3-F1
#
_entry.id   AF-A0A8T6N2X3-F1
#
_cell.length_a   1.000
_cell.length_b   1.000
_cell.length_c   1.000
_cell.angle_alpha   90.00
_cell.angle_beta   90.00
_cell.angle_gamma   90.00
#
_symmetry.space_group_name_H-M   'P 1'
#
loop_
_entity.id
_entity.type
_entity.pdbx_description
1 polymer ?
#
loop_
_entity_poly.entity_id
_entity_poly.type
_entity_poly.pdbx_seq_one_letter_code
_entity_poly.pdbx_strand_id
1 'polypeptide(L)'
;MFTTQVYLYSEKYKVVLTDPTQAVAARRYPQVYAKTLTLHKGTDNVLIFNFINQDQKPVNNSTATFTFKIMNSEGTDALLSKTMEDIDATKGTAKVTITEQDLDGITAQKGHYSIERSQSNSDLYDAVFVDDHQGGRGTLNIVDSVYPEHTESTSVTIPDFNDTDGSTTHYSSQFASTGETTTVQYKPSSFTGIIALEGATDSTDELWYDITADINLDDSSTTGYINVTGFHPYMRLRIEEVSGSISELKVR
;
A
#
# COMPACT_ATOMS: atom_id res chain seq x y z
N MET A 1 30.29 12.41 -10.19
CA MET A 1 28.93 12.92 -10.46
C MET A 1 28.14 11.73 -10.99
N PHE A 2 27.25 11.15 -10.18
CA PHE A 2 26.40 10.05 -10.63
C PHE A 2 25.19 10.65 -11.33
N THR A 3 25.10 10.44 -12.64
CA THR A 3 23.95 10.85 -13.45
C THR A 3 22.98 9.69 -13.52
N THR A 4 21.84 9.80 -12.83
CA THR A 4 20.75 8.84 -12.98
C THR A 4 20.04 9.11 -14.30
N GLN A 5 19.99 8.13 -15.19
CA GLN A 5 19.24 8.24 -16.45
C GLN A 5 17.75 8.06 -16.16
N VAL A 6 16.95 9.09 -16.47
CA VAL A 6 15.48 9.01 -16.43
C VAL A 6 14.99 8.72 -17.85
N TYR A 7 14.35 7.58 -18.06
CA TYR A 7 13.76 7.23 -19.34
C TYR A 7 12.35 7.83 -19.45
N LEU A 8 12.13 8.71 -20.43
CA LEU A 8 10.83 9.35 -20.72
C LEU A 8 9.94 8.53 -21.68
N TYR A 9 10.29 7.27 -21.96
CA TYR A 9 9.55 6.42 -22.90
C TYR A 9 8.66 5.44 -22.13
N SER A 10 7.38 5.39 -22.52
CA SER A 10 6.44 4.38 -22.01
C SER A 10 6.76 3.03 -22.63
N GLU A 11 7.06 2.05 -21.78
CA GLU A 11 7.39 0.70 -22.22
C GLU A 11 6.18 0.02 -22.90
N LYS A 12 6.46 -0.66 -24.03
CA LYS A 12 5.47 -1.45 -24.78
C LYS A 12 5.78 -2.93 -24.66
N TYR A 13 4.85 -3.68 -24.08
CA TYR A 13 4.93 -5.12 -23.94
C TYR A 13 4.37 -5.80 -25.19
N LYS A 14 5.11 -6.74 -25.77
CA LYS A 14 4.65 -7.47 -26.96
C LYS A 14 3.86 -8.70 -26.53
N VAL A 15 2.71 -8.90 -27.16
CA VAL A 15 1.83 -10.05 -26.93
C VAL A 15 1.36 -10.60 -28.27
N VAL A 16 1.17 -11.90 -28.34
CA VAL A 16 0.92 -12.63 -29.58
C VAL A 16 -0.54 -13.07 -29.64
N LEU A 17 -1.17 -12.79 -30.78
CA LEU A 17 -2.46 -13.34 -31.17
C LEU A 17 -2.24 -14.37 -32.26
N THR A 18 -2.78 -15.57 -32.05
CA THR A 18 -2.76 -16.60 -33.08
C THR A 18 -3.89 -16.34 -34.08
N ASP A 19 -3.51 -16.29 -35.35
CA ASP A 19 -4.46 -16.19 -36.47
C ASP A 19 -4.66 -17.60 -37.06
N PRO A 20 -5.84 -18.22 -36.87
CA PRO A 20 -6.11 -19.58 -37.36
C PRO A 20 -6.36 -19.63 -38.87
N THR A 21 -6.47 -18.49 -39.55
CA THR A 21 -6.79 -18.42 -40.99
C THR A 21 -5.55 -18.40 -41.89
N GLN A 22 -4.37 -18.13 -41.32
CA GLN A 22 -3.11 -18.15 -42.06
C GLN A 22 -2.56 -19.58 -42.14
N ALA A 23 -1.91 -19.91 -43.26
CA ALA A 23 -1.19 -21.17 -43.39
C ALA A 23 -0.15 -21.29 -42.27
N VAL A 24 0.02 -22.50 -41.72
CA VAL A 24 0.99 -22.78 -40.64
C VAL A 24 2.34 -22.19 -41.00
N ALA A 25 2.74 -21.14 -40.29
CA ALA A 25 3.96 -20.41 -40.60
C ALA A 25 5.16 -21.37 -40.45
N ALA A 26 5.99 -21.48 -41.50
CA ALA A 26 7.22 -22.28 -41.47
C ALA A 26 8.29 -21.68 -40.53
N ARG A 27 8.08 -20.44 -40.05
CA ARG A 27 8.96 -19.74 -39.11
C ARG A 27 8.36 -19.74 -37.72
N ARG A 28 9.12 -20.26 -36.76
CA ARG A 28 8.86 -20.07 -35.33
C ARG A 28 9.12 -18.61 -34.96
N TYR A 29 8.28 -18.03 -34.12
CA TYR A 29 8.54 -16.76 -33.44
C TYR A 29 9.31 -17.04 -32.15
N PRO A 30 10.63 -16.78 -32.05
CA PRO A 30 11.34 -16.90 -30.77
C PRO A 30 11.23 -15.57 -30.01
N GLN A 31 10.48 -15.56 -28.90
CA GLN A 31 10.48 -14.43 -27.98
C GLN A 31 11.63 -14.61 -27.00
N VAL A 32 12.76 -13.95 -27.25
CA VAL A 32 14.00 -14.23 -26.51
C VAL A 32 13.94 -13.72 -25.06
N TYR A 33 13.04 -12.77 -24.72
CA TYR A 33 12.79 -12.36 -23.34
C TYR A 33 11.38 -11.77 -23.18
N ALA A 34 10.62 -12.29 -22.22
CA ALA A 34 9.44 -11.62 -21.67
C ALA A 34 9.84 -10.90 -20.38
N LYS A 35 9.63 -9.58 -20.31
CA LYS A 35 9.91 -8.82 -19.10
C LYS A 35 8.80 -9.01 -18.07
N THR A 36 9.18 -9.11 -16.80
CA THR A 36 8.24 -9.11 -15.68
C THR A 36 7.62 -7.73 -15.52
N LEU A 37 6.30 -7.67 -15.49
CA LEU A 37 5.55 -6.44 -15.23
C LEU A 37 5.70 -6.09 -13.74
N THR A 38 5.98 -4.83 -13.43
CA THR A 38 6.02 -4.35 -12.04
C THR A 38 4.95 -3.27 -11.86
N LEU A 39 4.11 -3.44 -10.84
CA LEU A 39 3.09 -2.49 -10.43
C LEU A 39 3.46 -1.91 -9.08
N HIS A 40 3.32 -0.61 -8.96
CA HIS A 40 3.63 0.12 -7.75
C HIS A 40 2.35 0.52 -7.02
N LYS A 41 2.19 0.06 -5.78
CA LYS A 41 1.10 0.54 -4.91
C LYS A 41 1.28 2.03 -4.61
N GLY A 42 0.17 2.73 -4.41
CA GLY A 42 0.16 4.17 -4.14
C GLY A 42 0.32 5.06 -5.38
N THR A 43 0.27 4.51 -6.60
CA THR A 43 0.34 5.32 -7.82
C THR A 43 -0.44 4.65 -8.94
N ASP A 44 -0.90 5.44 -9.90
CA ASP A 44 -1.50 4.94 -11.13
C ASP A 44 -0.43 4.29 -12.03
N ASN A 45 -0.66 3.05 -12.41
CA ASN A 45 0.23 2.28 -13.27
C ASN A 45 -0.38 2.16 -14.67
N VAL A 46 0.28 2.72 -15.68
CA VAL A 46 -0.14 2.62 -17.09
C VAL A 46 0.72 1.58 -17.81
N LEU A 47 0.11 0.49 -18.23
CA LEU A 47 0.78 -0.56 -19.01
C LEU A 47 0.31 -0.51 -20.47
N ILE A 48 1.24 -0.56 -21.42
CA ILE A 48 0.93 -0.53 -22.85
C ILE A 48 1.32 -1.86 -23.50
N PHE A 49 0.39 -2.44 -24.25
CA PHE A 49 0.56 -3.70 -24.96
C PHE A 49 0.50 -3.49 -26.48
N ASN A 50 1.34 -4.21 -27.20
CA ASN A 50 1.37 -4.29 -28.64
C ASN A 50 1.07 -5.72 -29.09
N PHE A 51 -0.07 -5.90 -29.74
CA PHE A 51 -0.60 -7.16 -30.24
C PHE A 51 -0.06 -7.43 -31.64
N ILE A 52 0.72 -8.50 -31.77
CA ILE A 52 1.32 -8.95 -33.02
C ILE A 52 0.83 -10.36 -33.35
N ASN A 53 0.87 -10.72 -34.63
CA ASN A 53 0.64 -12.09 -35.06
C ASN A 53 1.94 -12.92 -35.01
N GLN A 54 1.85 -14.19 -35.39
CA GLN A 54 2.97 -15.12 -35.45
C GLN A 54 4.10 -14.67 -36.42
N ASP A 55 3.77 -13.84 -37.42
CA ASP A 55 4.72 -13.23 -38.35
C ASP A 55 5.32 -11.90 -37.85
N GLN A 56 5.10 -11.56 -36.56
CA GLN A 56 5.53 -10.30 -35.94
C GLN A 56 4.91 -9.04 -36.58
N LYS A 57 3.79 -9.17 -37.27
CA LYS A 57 3.05 -8.05 -37.84
C LYS A 57 1.99 -7.57 -36.84
N PRO A 58 1.80 -6.25 -36.68
CA PRO A 58 0.69 -5.71 -35.91
C PRO A 58 -0.64 -6.27 -36.39
N VAL A 59 -1.52 -6.62 -35.44
CA VAL A 59 -2.86 -7.12 -35.73
C VAL A 59 -3.85 -5.96 -35.65
N ASN A 60 -4.75 -5.84 -36.63
CA ASN A 60 -5.86 -4.92 -36.53
C ASN A 60 -6.91 -5.49 -35.57
N ASN A 61 -7.15 -4.76 -34.49
CA ASN A 61 -8.02 -5.18 -33.39
C ASN A 61 -9.27 -4.29 -33.24
N SER A 62 -9.68 -3.55 -34.27
CA SER A 62 -10.82 -2.61 -34.19
C SER A 62 -12.16 -3.24 -33.77
N THR A 63 -12.31 -4.55 -33.88
CA THR A 63 -13.51 -5.30 -33.48
C THR A 63 -13.30 -6.15 -32.22
N ALA A 64 -12.14 -6.05 -31.59
CA ALA A 64 -11.77 -6.84 -30.42
C ALA A 64 -11.85 -6.01 -29.15
N THR A 65 -12.18 -6.65 -28.04
CA THR A 65 -12.09 -6.08 -26.70
C THR A 65 -11.15 -6.94 -25.88
N PHE A 66 -10.21 -6.32 -25.17
CA PHE A 66 -9.23 -7.03 -24.35
C PHE A 66 -9.51 -6.83 -22.88
N THR A 67 -9.47 -7.91 -22.11
CA THR A 67 -9.61 -7.90 -20.65
C THR A 67 -8.29 -8.33 -20.03
N PHE A 68 -7.69 -7.43 -19.25
CA PHE A 68 -6.50 -7.70 -18.45
C PHE A 68 -6.91 -8.28 -17.10
N LYS A 69 -6.36 -9.43 -16.73
CA LYS A 69 -6.62 -10.09 -15.45
C LYS A 69 -5.31 -10.26 -14.69
N ILE A 70 -5.33 -9.90 -13.40
CA ILE A 70 -4.25 -10.15 -12.44
C ILE A 70 -4.66 -11.34 -11.57
N MET A 71 -3.72 -12.23 -11.31
CA MET A 71 -3.88 -13.40 -10.45
C MET A 71 -2.85 -13.40 -9.33
N ASN A 72 -3.20 -14.04 -8.21
CA ASN A 72 -2.31 -14.25 -7.08
C ASN A 72 -1.08 -15.14 -7.44
N SER A 73 -0.13 -15.26 -6.51
CA SER A 73 1.07 -16.10 -6.67
C SER A 73 0.74 -17.56 -7.00
N GLU A 74 -0.31 -18.10 -6.40
CA GLU A 74 -0.72 -19.50 -6.57
C GLU A 74 -1.51 -19.74 -7.87
N GLY A 75 -1.97 -18.67 -8.53
CA GLY A 75 -2.80 -18.74 -9.73
C GLY A 75 -4.22 -19.31 -9.50
N THR A 76 -4.72 -19.26 -8.26
CA THR A 76 -6.05 -19.74 -7.85
C THR A 76 -7.13 -18.67 -8.01
N ASP A 77 -6.78 -17.41 -7.73
CA ASP A 77 -7.75 -16.32 -7.60
C ASP A 77 -7.37 -15.14 -8.50
N ALA A 78 -8.38 -14.57 -9.17
CA ALA A 78 -8.23 -13.33 -9.92
C ALA A 78 -8.40 -12.13 -8.97
N LEU A 79 -7.31 -11.38 -8.78
CA LEU A 79 -7.25 -10.22 -7.88
C LEU A 79 -7.87 -8.98 -8.52
N LEU A 80 -7.70 -8.81 -9.83
CA LEU A 80 -8.23 -7.68 -10.59
C LEU A 80 -8.59 -8.13 -12.00
N SER A 81 -9.69 -7.62 -12.54
CA SER A 81 -10.07 -7.77 -13.94
C SER A 81 -10.49 -6.43 -14.49
N LYS A 82 -9.79 -5.95 -15.53
CA LYS A 82 -10.02 -4.62 -16.10
C LYS A 82 -9.96 -4.66 -17.63
N THR A 83 -10.92 -4.02 -18.26
CA THR A 83 -10.94 -3.86 -19.72
C THR A 83 -9.85 -2.89 -20.18
N MET A 84 -9.15 -3.23 -21.24
CA MET A 84 -8.13 -2.37 -21.85
C MET A 84 -8.78 -1.30 -22.73
N GLU A 85 -8.11 -0.15 -22.83
CA GLU A 85 -8.46 0.94 -23.74
C GLU A 85 -7.56 0.89 -24.97
N ASP A 86 -8.14 0.92 -26.17
CA ASP A 86 -7.37 0.99 -27.40
C ASP A 86 -6.66 2.35 -27.54
N ILE A 87 -5.37 2.32 -27.89
CA ILE A 87 -4.61 3.51 -28.28
C ILE A 87 -4.68 3.68 -29.81
N ASP A 88 -4.33 2.62 -30.53
CA ASP A 88 -4.38 2.55 -32.00
C ASP A 88 -4.76 1.11 -32.38
N ALA A 89 -6.06 0.87 -32.54
CA ALA A 89 -6.59 -0.44 -32.85
C ALA A 89 -6.10 -0.97 -34.21
N THR A 90 -5.80 -0.08 -35.17
CA THR A 90 -5.30 -0.49 -36.49
C THR A 90 -3.88 -1.05 -36.45
N LYS A 91 -3.10 -0.62 -35.45
CA LYS A 91 -1.74 -1.11 -35.17
C LYS A 91 -1.69 -2.05 -33.96
N GLY A 92 -2.85 -2.52 -33.48
CA GLY A 92 -2.93 -3.45 -32.37
C GLY A 92 -2.24 -2.94 -31.10
N THR A 93 -2.39 -1.66 -30.75
CA THR A 93 -1.85 -1.14 -29.49
C THR A 93 -2.99 -0.75 -28.55
N ALA A 94 -2.97 -1.30 -27.33
CA ALA A 94 -3.91 -0.97 -26.27
C ALA A 94 -3.16 -0.71 -24.95
N LYS A 95 -3.82 -0.04 -24.02
CA LYS A 95 -3.31 0.21 -22.67
C LYS A 95 -4.29 -0.28 -21.61
N VAL A 96 -3.77 -0.58 -20.44
CA VAL A 96 -4.55 -0.71 -19.22
C VAL A 96 -3.97 0.26 -18.19
N THR A 97 -4.85 1.07 -17.61
CA THR A 97 -4.51 1.94 -16.48
C THR A 97 -5.03 1.26 -15.23
N ILE A 98 -4.14 0.83 -14.37
CA ILE A 98 -4.47 0.30 -13.05
C ILE A 98 -4.34 1.47 -12.08
N THR A 99 -5.44 1.88 -11.48
CA THR A 99 -5.43 3.05 -10.60
C THR A 99 -4.88 2.68 -9.23
N GLU A 100 -4.50 3.68 -8.45
CA GLU A 100 -4.15 3.50 -7.05
C GLU A 100 -5.24 2.73 -6.28
N GLN A 101 -6.51 3.10 -6.50
CA GLN A 101 -7.67 2.48 -5.87
C GLN A 101 -7.81 0.99 -6.21
N ASP A 102 -7.44 0.57 -7.42
CA ASP A 102 -7.51 -0.84 -7.84
C ASP A 102 -6.50 -1.72 -7.06
N LEU A 103 -5.38 -1.13 -6.62
CA LEU A 103 -4.31 -1.85 -5.92
C LEU A 103 -4.39 -1.73 -4.39
N ASP A 104 -5.23 -0.85 -3.85
CA ASP A 104 -5.31 -0.55 -2.42
C ASP A 104 -5.55 -1.82 -1.59
N GLY A 105 -6.60 -2.58 -1.93
CA GLY A 105 -6.99 -3.83 -1.26
C GLY A 105 -6.13 -5.05 -1.59
N ILE A 106 -5.15 -4.95 -2.49
CA ILE A 106 -4.32 -6.08 -2.92
C ILE A 106 -3.00 -6.10 -2.15
N THR A 107 -2.70 -7.17 -1.44
CA THR A 107 -1.40 -7.34 -0.77
C THR A 107 -0.26 -7.40 -1.78
N ALA A 108 0.85 -6.71 -1.50
CA ALA A 108 2.06 -6.76 -2.31
C ALA A 108 2.59 -8.19 -2.41
N GLN A 109 2.73 -8.70 -3.63
CA GLN A 109 3.11 -10.08 -3.90
C GLN A 109 3.62 -10.24 -5.34
N LYS A 110 4.34 -11.33 -5.59
CA LYS A 110 4.52 -11.83 -6.95
C LYS A 110 3.21 -12.48 -7.40
N GLY A 111 2.85 -12.27 -8.65
CA GLY A 111 1.64 -12.81 -9.21
C GLY A 111 1.79 -13.10 -10.69
N HIS A 112 0.65 -13.34 -11.32
CA HIS A 112 0.57 -13.60 -12.74
C HIS A 112 -0.43 -12.66 -13.39
N TYR A 113 -0.27 -12.43 -14.69
CA TYR A 113 -1.28 -11.74 -15.47
C TYR A 113 -1.66 -12.58 -16.69
N SER A 114 -2.87 -12.40 -17.17
CA SER A 114 -3.35 -12.98 -18.42
C SER A 114 -4.20 -11.96 -19.16
N ILE A 115 -4.23 -12.08 -20.48
CA ILE A 115 -5.04 -11.22 -21.34
C ILE A 115 -5.99 -12.13 -22.11
N GLU A 116 -7.27 -11.77 -22.07
CA GLU A 116 -8.34 -12.43 -22.79
C GLU A 116 -8.86 -11.47 -23.86
N ARG A 117 -9.17 -12.00 -25.04
CA ARG A 117 -9.75 -11.25 -26.15
C ARG A 117 -11.18 -11.75 -26.39
N SER A 118 -12.15 -10.84 -26.44
CA SER A 118 -13.47 -11.09 -27.02
C SER A 118 -13.61 -10.34 -28.34
N GLN A 119 -14.46 -10.83 -29.24
CA GLN A 119 -14.72 -10.18 -30.53
C GLN A 119 -16.18 -9.72 -30.58
N SER A 120 -16.45 -8.55 -31.16
CA SER A 120 -17.82 -8.02 -31.25
C SER A 120 -18.77 -8.84 -32.12
N ASN A 121 -18.23 -9.73 -32.95
CA ASN A 121 -18.95 -10.59 -33.89
C ASN A 121 -19.04 -12.06 -33.43
N SER A 122 -18.57 -12.40 -32.22
CA SER A 122 -18.55 -13.77 -31.72
C SER A 122 -18.62 -13.81 -30.19
N ASP A 123 -19.39 -14.75 -29.64
CA ASP A 123 -19.45 -15.00 -28.20
C ASP A 123 -18.25 -15.79 -27.65
N LEU A 124 -17.22 -16.00 -28.49
CA LEU A 124 -16.02 -16.74 -28.14
C LEU A 124 -14.97 -15.83 -27.50
N TYR A 125 -14.25 -16.41 -26.53
CA TYR A 125 -13.13 -15.78 -25.84
C TYR A 125 -11.83 -16.49 -26.22
N ASP A 126 -10.85 -15.71 -26.69
CA ASP A 126 -9.55 -16.20 -27.10
C ASP A 126 -8.48 -15.81 -26.08
N ALA A 127 -7.55 -16.72 -25.79
CA ALA A 127 -6.38 -16.41 -25.01
C ALA A 127 -5.36 -15.60 -25.84
N VAL A 128 -4.75 -14.59 -25.22
CA VAL A 128 -3.60 -13.89 -25.78
C VAL A 128 -2.32 -14.44 -25.16
N PHE A 129 -1.32 -14.69 -26.00
CA PHE A 129 -0.09 -15.32 -25.56
C PHE A 129 1.00 -14.30 -25.24
N VAL A 130 1.76 -14.57 -24.19
CA VAL A 130 2.83 -13.69 -23.69
C VAL A 130 4.23 -14.21 -24.03
N ASP A 131 4.32 -15.44 -24.57
CA ASP A 131 5.56 -16.10 -24.94
C ASP A 131 5.44 -16.83 -26.30
N ASP A 132 6.54 -17.47 -26.72
CA ASP A 132 6.66 -18.24 -27.95
C ASP A 132 6.13 -19.68 -27.90
N HIS A 133 5.80 -20.17 -26.70
CA HIS A 133 5.25 -21.51 -26.45
C HIS A 133 3.72 -21.49 -26.25
N GLN A 134 3.05 -20.39 -26.64
CA GLN A 134 1.61 -20.19 -26.46
C GLN A 134 1.19 -20.23 -24.97
N GLY A 135 2.05 -19.73 -24.08
CA GLY A 135 1.73 -19.47 -22.69
C GLY A 135 0.85 -18.22 -22.57
N GLY A 136 -0.33 -18.38 -21.97
CA GLY A 136 -1.27 -17.28 -21.71
C GLY A 136 -1.06 -16.55 -20.38
N ARG A 137 -0.05 -16.96 -19.60
CA ARG A 137 0.24 -16.42 -18.26
C ARG A 137 1.61 -15.76 -18.23
N GLY A 138 1.64 -14.45 -18.02
CA GLY A 138 2.87 -13.71 -17.79
C GLY A 138 3.15 -13.51 -16.30
N THR A 139 4.39 -13.16 -15.97
CA THR A 139 4.81 -12.85 -14.60
C THR A 139 4.55 -11.39 -14.26
N LEU A 140 3.98 -11.15 -13.09
CA LEU A 140 3.69 -9.83 -12.52
C LEU A 140 4.34 -9.72 -11.13
N ASN A 141 4.75 -8.51 -10.75
CA ASN A 141 5.21 -8.19 -9.41
C ASN A 141 4.49 -6.95 -8.89
N ILE A 142 3.82 -7.05 -7.74
CA ILE A 142 3.15 -5.93 -7.09
C ILE A 142 4.01 -5.51 -5.91
N VAL A 143 4.52 -4.28 -5.93
CA VAL A 143 5.43 -3.75 -4.92
C VAL A 143 4.83 -2.55 -4.21
N ASP A 144 5.06 -2.48 -2.90
CA ASP A 144 4.74 -1.32 -2.09
C ASP A 144 6.03 -0.56 -1.82
N SER A 145 6.33 0.43 -2.67
CA SER A 145 7.65 1.08 -2.69
C SER A 145 7.60 2.59 -2.93
N VAL A 146 6.43 3.16 -3.22
CA VAL A 146 6.34 4.57 -3.59
C VAL A 146 6.09 5.45 -2.38
N TYR A 147 5.27 4.99 -1.45
CA TYR A 147 4.99 5.70 -0.20
C TYR A 147 5.83 5.15 0.96
N PRO A 148 6.13 6.00 1.96
CA PRO A 148 6.69 5.52 3.21
C PRO A 148 5.68 4.60 3.90
N GLU A 149 6.17 3.52 4.51
CA GLU A 149 5.32 2.61 5.28
C GLU A 149 4.72 3.34 6.49
N HIS A 150 3.42 3.13 6.73
CA HIS A 150 2.81 3.57 7.97
C HIS A 150 3.32 2.71 9.11
N THR A 151 3.99 3.32 10.08
CA THR A 151 4.31 2.67 11.36
C THR A 151 3.22 2.98 12.37
N GLU A 152 2.54 1.94 12.84
CA GLU A 152 1.52 2.04 13.90
C GLU A 152 2.13 2.59 15.21
N SER A 153 1.34 3.38 15.93
CA SER A 153 1.74 3.87 17.25
C SER A 153 1.73 2.73 18.29
N THR A 154 2.65 2.80 19.25
CA THR A 154 2.72 1.80 20.33
C THR A 154 1.75 2.16 21.45
N SER A 155 0.87 1.24 21.83
CA SER A 155 -0.02 1.42 22.99
C SER A 155 0.76 1.32 24.30
N VAL A 156 0.54 2.28 25.18
CA VAL A 156 1.12 2.30 26.54
C VAL A 156 0.00 2.00 27.53
N THR A 157 0.27 1.07 28.44
CA THR A 157 -0.69 0.67 29.46
C THR A 157 -0.76 1.69 30.60
N ILE A 158 -1.97 1.99 31.05
CA ILE A 158 -2.22 2.69 32.31
C ILE A 158 -2.64 1.62 33.32
N PRO A 159 -1.92 1.44 34.43
CA PRO A 159 -2.30 0.46 35.45
C PRO A 159 -3.69 0.74 36.00
N ASP A 160 -4.44 -0.31 36.37
CA ASP A 160 -5.68 -0.14 37.11
C ASP A 160 -5.36 0.27 38.55
N PHE A 161 -5.97 1.35 39.02
CA PHE A 161 -5.85 1.81 40.40
C PHE A 161 -7.16 1.56 41.14
N ASN A 162 -7.09 0.82 42.26
CA ASN A 162 -8.22 0.65 43.18
C ASN A 162 -8.18 1.78 44.20
N ASP A 163 -8.59 2.98 43.81
CA ASP A 163 -8.64 4.10 44.75
C ASP A 163 -10.04 4.31 45.36
N THR A 164 -10.07 4.66 46.63
CA THR A 164 -11.29 4.86 47.42
C THR A 164 -11.28 6.30 47.93
N ASP A 165 -12.01 7.18 47.23
CA ASP A 165 -12.30 8.61 47.52
C ASP A 165 -11.09 9.59 47.55
N GLY A 166 -11.00 10.46 46.53
CA GLY A 166 -10.11 11.64 46.48
C GLY A 166 -9.69 12.02 45.07
N SER A 167 -9.00 13.16 44.90
CA SER A 167 -8.21 13.40 43.68
C SER A 167 -6.92 12.61 43.78
N THR A 168 -6.67 11.73 42.80
CA THR A 168 -5.66 10.70 42.88
C THR A 168 -4.71 10.87 41.71
N THR A 169 -3.41 11.01 42.04
CA THR A 169 -2.37 11.11 41.01
C THR A 169 -1.94 9.71 40.58
N HIS A 170 -2.08 9.45 39.29
CA HIS A 170 -1.77 8.20 38.63
C HIS A 170 -0.71 8.41 37.55
N TYR A 171 -0.01 7.34 37.21
CA TYR A 171 1.03 7.35 36.20
C TYR A 171 0.82 6.24 35.18
N SER A 172 1.04 6.53 33.90
CA SER A 172 1.14 5.49 32.88
C SER A 172 2.37 4.61 33.12
N SER A 173 2.40 3.46 32.44
CA SER A 173 3.65 2.73 32.27
C SER A 173 4.69 3.63 31.58
N GLN A 174 5.96 3.48 31.95
CA GLN A 174 7.03 4.24 31.34
C GLN A 174 7.32 3.77 29.91
N PHE A 175 7.66 4.70 29.03
CA PHE A 175 8.06 4.43 27.65
C PHE A 175 9.30 5.24 27.29
N ALA A 176 10.11 4.72 26.37
CA ALA A 176 11.32 5.38 25.92
C ALA A 176 11.03 6.31 24.73
N SER A 177 11.77 7.41 24.62
CA SER A 177 11.76 8.21 23.40
C SER A 177 12.44 7.47 22.25
N THR A 178 11.80 7.50 21.08
CA THR A 178 12.24 6.83 19.85
C THR A 178 13.05 7.75 18.93
N GLY A 179 13.15 9.05 19.23
CA GLY A 179 13.82 10.04 18.38
C GLY A 179 13.86 11.45 18.97
N GLU A 180 14.12 12.46 18.14
CA GLU A 180 14.17 13.87 18.57
C GLU A 180 12.77 14.48 18.82
N THR A 181 11.72 13.82 18.36
CA THR A 181 10.33 14.23 18.57
C THR A 181 9.52 13.00 18.95
N THR A 182 8.73 13.12 20.00
CA THR A 182 7.81 12.07 20.43
C THR A 182 6.41 12.65 20.53
N THR A 183 5.44 11.97 19.93
CA THR A 183 4.03 12.32 19.99
C THR A 183 3.31 11.34 20.90
N VAL A 184 2.64 11.87 21.93
CA VAL A 184 1.83 11.11 22.87
C VAL A 184 0.37 11.47 22.65
N GLN A 185 -0.44 10.52 22.22
CA GLN A 185 -1.88 10.66 22.03
C GLN A 185 -2.61 10.05 23.23
N TYR A 186 -3.57 10.78 23.78
CA TYR A 186 -4.41 10.33 24.91
C TYR A 186 -5.89 10.43 24.54
N LYS A 187 -6.68 9.48 25.04
CA LYS A 187 -8.13 9.43 24.81
C LYS A 187 -8.91 9.49 26.14
N PRO A 188 -9.38 10.67 26.53
CA PRO A 188 -10.25 10.85 27.68
C PRO A 188 -11.60 10.12 27.53
N SER A 189 -12.20 9.71 28.64
CA SER A 189 -13.56 9.20 28.74
C SER A 189 -14.29 9.89 29.89
N SER A 190 -15.03 10.96 29.59
CA SER A 190 -15.63 11.87 30.59
C SER A 190 -14.64 12.26 31.69
N PHE A 191 -13.40 12.55 31.30
CA PHE A 191 -12.31 12.84 32.23
C PHE A 191 -12.33 14.31 32.65
N THR A 192 -12.27 14.52 33.96
CA THR A 192 -12.04 15.81 34.61
C THR A 192 -10.80 15.68 35.48
N GLY A 193 -9.82 16.55 35.27
CA GLY A 193 -8.53 16.47 35.95
C GLY A 193 -7.41 17.15 35.16
N ILE A 194 -6.18 16.91 35.60
CA ILE A 194 -4.97 17.44 34.98
C ILE A 194 -4.15 16.30 34.39
N ILE A 195 -3.61 16.50 33.20
CA ILE A 195 -2.59 15.62 32.64
C ILE A 195 -1.33 16.41 32.30
N ALA A 196 -0.17 15.80 32.52
CA ALA A 196 1.12 16.35 32.14
C ALA A 196 2.07 15.21 31.76
N LEU A 197 2.98 15.47 30.82
CA LEU A 197 4.01 14.51 30.50
C LEU A 197 5.26 14.78 31.33
N GLU A 198 5.78 13.73 31.96
CA GLU A 198 7.00 13.78 32.76
C GLU A 198 8.11 12.97 32.09
N GLY A 199 9.35 13.38 32.33
CA GLY A 199 10.57 12.73 31.85
C GLY A 199 11.51 12.34 32.97
N ALA A 200 12.34 11.33 32.69
CA ALA A 200 13.44 10.90 33.57
C ALA A 200 14.67 10.49 32.74
N THR A 201 15.84 10.60 33.33
CA THR A 201 17.12 10.16 32.73
C THR A 201 17.45 8.70 33.01
N ASP A 202 16.82 8.12 34.03
CA ASP A 202 16.96 6.72 34.44
C ASP A 202 15.58 6.15 34.79
N SER A 203 15.32 4.91 34.40
CA SER A 203 14.10 4.16 34.69
C SER A 203 13.92 3.77 36.16
N THR A 204 14.98 3.85 36.96
CA THR A 204 14.99 3.41 38.37
C THR A 204 15.01 4.57 39.35
N ASP A 205 15.14 5.80 38.86
CA ASP A 205 15.20 7.00 39.68
C ASP A 205 13.78 7.51 40.01
N GLU A 206 13.65 8.12 41.19
CA GLU A 206 12.42 8.77 41.65
C GLU A 206 12.31 10.21 41.12
N LEU A 207 13.39 10.74 40.55
CA LEU A 207 13.46 12.11 40.01
C LEU A 207 12.83 12.20 38.60
N TRP A 208 11.55 12.56 38.56
CA TRP A 208 10.82 12.92 37.35
C TRP A 208 10.68 14.44 37.24
N TYR A 209 10.77 14.98 36.02
CA TYR A 209 10.59 16.40 35.74
C TYR A 209 9.48 16.61 34.71
N ASP A 210 8.75 17.73 34.83
CA ASP A 210 7.71 18.09 33.88
C ASP A 210 8.32 18.48 32.52
N ILE A 211 7.91 17.78 31.47
CA ILE A 211 8.26 18.11 30.07
C ILE A 211 7.28 19.15 29.54
N THR A 212 6.01 19.01 29.90
CA THR A 212 4.92 19.87 29.42
C THR A 212 4.21 20.58 30.55
N ALA A 213 3.60 21.72 30.24
CA ALA A 213 2.68 22.37 31.17
C ALA A 213 1.42 21.53 31.39
N ASP A 214 0.75 21.76 32.52
CA ASP A 214 -0.50 21.11 32.91
C ASP A 214 -1.62 21.36 31.89
N ILE A 215 -2.21 20.27 31.41
CA ILE A 215 -3.38 20.30 30.55
C ILE A 215 -4.59 19.99 31.42
N ASN A 216 -5.42 21.01 31.65
CA ASN A 216 -6.66 20.89 32.41
C ASN A 216 -7.79 20.44 31.47
N LEU A 217 -8.46 19.35 31.84
CA LEU A 217 -9.61 18.80 31.12
C LEU A 217 -10.84 18.82 32.02
N ASP A 218 -11.99 19.17 31.44
CA ASP A 218 -13.27 19.26 32.13
C ASP A 218 -14.33 18.49 31.33
N ASP A 219 -14.78 17.36 31.87
CA ASP A 219 -15.68 16.37 31.25
C ASP A 219 -15.34 16.08 29.77
N SER A 220 -14.05 15.91 29.49
CA SER A 220 -13.59 15.72 28.11
C SER A 220 -13.69 14.26 27.70
N SER A 221 -14.16 14.05 26.47
CA SER A 221 -14.09 12.77 25.75
C SER A 221 -13.41 12.90 24.38
N THR A 222 -12.78 14.07 24.12
CA THR A 222 -12.11 14.36 22.85
C THR A 222 -10.67 13.90 22.90
N THR A 223 -10.25 13.08 21.93
CA THR A 223 -8.85 12.65 21.80
C THR A 223 -7.93 13.86 21.62
N GLY A 224 -6.87 13.92 22.44
CA GLY A 224 -5.84 14.94 22.37
C GLY A 224 -4.47 14.34 22.08
N TYR A 225 -3.50 15.21 21.84
CA TYR A 225 -2.10 14.82 21.63
C TYR A 225 -1.14 15.85 22.22
N ILE A 226 0.05 15.38 22.56
CA ILE A 226 1.16 16.15 23.11
C ILE A 226 2.37 15.88 22.22
N ASN A 227 2.98 16.93 21.67
CA ASN A 227 4.24 16.83 20.93
C ASN A 227 5.38 17.30 21.81
N VAL A 228 6.35 16.43 22.01
CA VAL A 228 7.57 16.69 22.76
C VAL A 228 8.72 16.84 21.79
N THR A 229 9.51 17.90 21.95
CA THR A 229 10.76 18.10 21.22
C THR A 229 11.94 17.90 22.17
N GLY A 230 12.99 17.27 21.66
CA GLY A 230 14.16 16.90 22.46
C GLY A 230 14.13 15.45 22.91
N PHE A 231 15.28 14.96 23.36
CA PHE A 231 15.46 13.57 23.75
C PHE A 231 15.32 13.40 25.27
N HIS A 232 14.28 12.69 25.68
CA HIS A 232 14.01 12.29 27.06
C HIS A 232 14.07 10.75 27.16
N PRO A 233 15.07 10.16 27.83
CA PRO A 233 15.28 8.71 27.80
C PRO A 233 14.07 7.89 28.25
N TYR A 234 13.38 8.34 29.29
CA TYR A 234 12.16 7.74 29.80
C TYR A 234 11.09 8.81 29.96
N MET A 235 9.86 8.47 29.62
CA MET A 235 8.69 9.34 29.73
C MET A 235 7.50 8.57 30.31
N ARG A 236 6.60 9.28 30.98
CA ARG A 236 5.32 8.77 31.47
C ARG A 236 4.29 9.89 31.47
N LEU A 237 3.01 9.53 31.41
CA LEU A 237 1.91 10.48 31.59
C LEU A 237 1.56 10.53 33.09
N ARG A 238 1.66 11.71 33.70
CA ARG A 238 1.02 12.03 34.99
C ARG A 238 -0.45 12.35 34.73
N ILE A 239 -1.33 11.75 35.52
CA ILE A 239 -2.78 11.91 35.45
C ILE A 239 -3.25 12.25 36.87
N GLU A 240 -3.65 13.48 37.10
CA GLU A 240 -4.30 13.89 38.34
C GLU A 240 -5.81 13.84 38.10
N GLU A 241 -6.41 12.73 38.50
CA GLU A 241 -7.82 12.48 38.25
C GLU A 241 -8.69 13.14 39.32
N VAL A 242 -9.82 13.72 38.88
CA VAL A 242 -10.93 14.11 39.76
C VAL A 242 -12.14 13.21 39.47
N SER A 243 -12.41 12.91 38.21
CA SER A 243 -13.41 11.91 37.77
C SER A 243 -13.16 11.46 36.34
N GLY A 244 -13.64 10.27 35.98
CA GLY A 244 -13.59 9.76 34.60
C GLY A 244 -12.45 8.78 34.40
N SER A 245 -11.84 8.74 33.20
CA SER A 245 -10.59 7.99 33.00
C SER A 245 -9.91 8.40 31.69
N ILE A 246 -8.61 8.12 31.58
CA ILE A 246 -7.91 8.07 30.30
C ILE A 246 -7.95 6.63 29.79
N SER A 247 -8.73 6.40 28.73
CA SER A 247 -9.03 5.06 28.21
C SER A 247 -7.93 4.46 27.33
N GLU A 248 -7.21 5.31 26.58
CA GLU A 248 -6.16 4.88 25.68
C GLU A 248 -4.99 5.88 25.71
N LEU A 249 -3.77 5.35 25.68
CA LEU A 249 -2.53 6.09 25.53
C LEU A 249 -1.70 5.45 24.42
N LYS A 250 -1.33 6.23 23.41
CA LYS A 250 -0.51 5.77 22.27
C LYS A 250 0.68 6.70 22.07
N VAL A 251 1.83 6.13 21.76
CA VAL A 251 3.08 6.87 21.60
C VAL A 251 3.71 6.58 20.24
N ARG A 252 4.29 7.61 19.62
CA ARG A 252 5.07 7.54 18.39
C ARG A 252 6.35 8.35 18.49
#